data_AF-F8UHF1-F1
#
_entry.id   AF-F8UHF1-F1
#
_cell.length_a   1.000
_cell.length_b   1.000
_cell.length_c   1.000
_cell.angle_alpha   90.00
_cell.angle_beta   90.00
_cell.angle_gamma   90.00
#
_symmetry.space_group_name_H-M   'P 1'
#
loop_
_entity.id
_entity.type
_entity.pdbx_description
1 polymer ?
#
loop_
_entity_poly.entity_id
_entity_poly.type
_entity_poly.pdbx_seq_one_letter_code
_entity_poly.pdbx_strand_id
1 'polypeptide(L)'
;MHPGEASHGDLGMIAPDDVVLALSNSGESAEIVTIVPLIKRRGAKLISMTGNPASTLAREADVHLNAAVDKEACPLNLAPTASTTAALALGDALAVALLDARGFSADDFARTHPGGSLGRRLLVHVRDVMHSGEALPSIGLDAPLKAALLGNRTREGSWAVDR
;
A
#
# COMPACT_ATOMS: atom_id res chain seq x y z
N MET A 1 2.57 11.90 11.93
CA MET A 1 3.07 13.05 12.73
C MET A 1 3.03 14.28 11.84
N HIS A 2 2.53 15.39 12.36
CA HIS A 2 2.58 16.68 11.67
C HIS A 2 3.78 17.47 12.21
N PRO A 3 4.71 17.98 11.38
CA PRO A 3 5.92 18.65 11.87
C PRO A 3 5.66 19.84 12.80
N GLY A 4 4.56 20.59 12.59
CA GLY A 4 4.17 21.69 13.50
C GLY A 4 3.77 21.21 14.91
N GLU A 5 3.15 20.04 15.00
CA GLU A 5 2.73 19.41 16.26
C GLU A 5 3.84 18.57 16.90
N ALA A 6 4.82 18.13 16.10
CA ALA A 6 6.01 17.38 16.52
C ALA A 6 6.73 18.07 17.68
N SER A 7 6.97 19.38 17.54
CA SER A 7 7.63 20.21 18.54
C SER A 7 6.85 20.34 19.86
N HIS A 8 5.56 19.98 19.86
CA HIS A 8 4.65 20.14 21.00
C HIS A 8 4.22 18.82 21.66
N GLY A 9 4.80 17.68 21.28
CA GLY A 9 4.61 16.41 22.01
C GLY A 9 4.74 15.15 21.15
N ASP A 10 4.41 15.25 19.86
CA ASP A 10 4.40 14.11 18.93
C ASP A 10 5.80 13.48 18.74
N LEU A 11 6.87 14.24 18.98
CA LEU A 11 8.25 13.71 18.97
C LEU A 11 8.47 12.60 20.00
N GLY A 12 7.64 12.54 21.04
CA GLY A 12 7.63 11.47 22.04
C GLY A 12 7.56 10.07 21.45
N MET A 13 6.87 9.91 20.32
CA MET A 13 6.61 8.63 19.66
C MET A 13 7.82 8.05 18.92
N ILE A 14 8.85 8.85 18.63
CA ILE A 14 10.02 8.39 17.88
C ILE A 14 10.96 7.60 18.81
N ALA A 15 11.19 6.35 18.48
CA ALA A 15 12.14 5.46 19.12
C ALA A 15 13.49 5.41 18.37
N PRO A 16 14.58 4.97 19.01
CA PRO A 16 15.91 4.89 18.38
C PRO A 16 15.95 3.97 17.15
N ASP A 17 15.14 2.92 17.14
CA ASP A 17 15.11 1.92 16.06
C ASP A 17 14.17 2.32 14.90
N ASP A 18 13.55 3.49 14.99
CA ASP A 18 12.66 4.00 13.95
C ASP A 18 13.44 4.61 12.78
N VAL A 19 12.77 4.63 11.63
CA VAL A 19 13.20 5.36 10.44
C VAL A 19 12.19 6.46 10.17
N VAL A 20 12.66 7.71 10.13
CA VAL A 20 11.87 8.88 9.75
C VAL A 20 12.08 9.16 8.26
N LEU A 21 11.00 9.08 7.49
CA LEU A 21 10.96 9.58 6.11
C LEU A 21 10.42 11.00 6.10
N ALA A 22 11.27 11.99 5.83
CA ALA A 22 10.90 13.40 5.77
C ALA A 22 10.74 13.87 4.32
N LEU A 23 9.56 14.42 3.99
CA LEU A 23 9.25 14.93 2.66
C LEU A 23 9.22 16.46 2.68
N SER A 24 10.07 17.08 1.86
CA SER A 24 10.06 18.54 1.66
C SER A 24 10.65 18.85 0.29
N ASN A 25 9.88 19.46 -0.60
CA ASN A 25 10.37 19.76 -1.95
C ASN A 25 11.63 20.64 -1.92
N SER A 26 11.62 21.72 -1.13
CA SER A 26 12.79 22.60 -0.97
C SER A 26 13.87 22.01 -0.08
N GLY A 27 13.50 21.13 0.87
CA GLY A 27 14.37 20.66 1.94
C GLY A 27 14.67 21.71 3.01
N GLU A 28 13.95 22.84 3.01
CA GLU A 28 14.16 24.00 3.91
C GLU A 28 12.89 24.39 4.69
N SER A 29 11.84 23.55 4.68
CA SER A 29 10.63 23.80 5.48
C SER A 29 10.99 23.92 6.95
N ALA A 30 10.74 25.09 7.56
CA ALA A 30 11.19 25.42 8.90
C ALA A 30 10.69 24.40 9.95
N GLU A 31 9.45 23.95 9.81
CA GLU A 31 8.81 22.97 10.69
C GLU A 31 9.53 21.61 10.65
N ILE A 32 10.06 21.22 9.49
CA ILE A 32 10.80 19.97 9.30
C ILE A 32 12.25 20.14 9.77
N VAL A 33 12.93 21.20 9.32
CA VAL A 33 14.34 21.45 9.67
C VAL A 33 14.53 21.58 11.18
N THR A 34 13.59 22.23 11.88
CA THR A 34 13.66 22.43 13.32
C THR A 34 13.68 21.12 14.11
N ILE A 35 13.01 20.07 13.61
CA ILE A 35 12.92 18.79 14.32
C ILE A 35 14.05 17.82 13.99
N VAL A 36 14.84 18.07 12.94
CA VAL A 36 15.95 17.19 12.51
C VAL A 36 16.95 16.90 13.63
N PRO A 37 17.45 17.89 14.40
CA PRO A 37 18.38 17.61 15.49
C PRO A 37 17.77 16.70 16.58
N LEU A 38 16.47 16.80 16.83
CA LEU A 38 15.79 15.97 17.83
C LEU A 38 15.65 14.53 17.36
N ILE A 39 15.31 14.32 16.09
CA ILE A 39 15.27 12.99 15.46
C ILE A 39 16.64 12.31 15.60
N LYS A 40 17.71 13.00 15.21
CA LYS A 40 19.08 12.47 15.27
C LYS A 40 19.54 12.19 16.70
N ARG A 41 19.22 13.06 17.66
CA ARG A 41 19.54 12.83 19.09
C ARG A 41 18.84 11.61 19.67
N ARG A 42 17.65 11.27 19.19
CA ARG A 42 16.94 10.05 19.61
C ARG A 42 17.52 8.77 19.02
N GLY A 43 18.42 8.86 18.04
CA GLY A 43 19.06 7.72 17.39
C GLY A 43 18.34 7.20 16.15
N ALA A 44 17.14 7.72 15.86
CA ALA A 44 16.38 7.34 14.68
C ALA A 44 17.12 7.72 13.38
N LYS A 45 16.98 6.87 12.36
CA LYS A 45 17.54 7.13 11.03
C LYS A 45 16.66 8.10 10.26
N LEU A 46 17.30 9.02 9.54
CA LEU A 46 16.61 10.03 8.73
C LEU A 46 16.82 9.75 7.24
N ILE A 47 15.72 9.46 6.55
CA ILE A 47 15.66 9.47 5.09
C ILE A 47 14.96 10.76 4.66
N SER A 48 15.57 11.50 3.75
CA SER A 48 14.97 12.70 3.18
C SER A 48 14.52 12.46 1.75
N MET A 49 13.37 13.03 1.38
CA MET A 49 12.90 13.11 0.00
C MET A 49 12.73 14.58 -0.38
N THR A 50 13.66 15.10 -1.17
CA THR A 50 13.70 16.53 -1.53
C THR A 50 14.14 16.71 -2.98
N GLY A 51 13.74 17.84 -3.59
CA GLY A 51 14.19 18.21 -4.93
C GLY A 51 15.53 18.96 -4.97
N ASN A 52 16.11 19.29 -3.82
CA ASN A 52 17.36 20.02 -3.74
C ASN A 52 18.42 19.25 -2.93
N PRO A 53 19.42 18.63 -3.60
CA PRO A 53 20.51 17.91 -2.93
C PRO A 53 21.38 18.77 -2.01
N ALA A 54 21.42 20.09 -2.22
CA ALA A 54 22.18 21.02 -1.37
C ALA A 54 21.40 21.51 -0.15
N SER A 55 20.12 21.14 -0.03
CA SER A 55 19.27 21.58 1.09
C SER A 55 19.76 21.10 2.45
N THR A 56 19.38 21.79 3.51
CA THR A 56 19.66 21.41 4.90
C THR A 56 19.16 20.00 5.19
N LEU A 57 17.91 19.69 4.82
CA LEU A 57 17.34 18.37 5.05
C LEU A 57 18.10 17.25 4.31
N ALA A 58 18.51 17.50 3.06
CA ALA A 58 19.28 16.51 2.28
C ALA A 58 20.67 16.26 2.88
N ARG A 59 21.35 17.31 3.34
CA ARG A 59 22.69 17.22 3.94
C ARG A 59 22.69 16.55 5.31
N GLU A 60 21.62 16.72 6.09
CA GLU A 60 21.53 16.17 7.44
C GLU A 60 21.02 14.72 7.51
N ALA A 61 20.40 14.22 6.43
CA ALA A 61 19.85 12.88 6.34
C ALA A 61 20.93 11.80 6.21
N ASP A 62 20.64 10.59 6.70
CA ASP A 62 21.45 9.40 6.45
C ASP A 62 21.35 8.96 4.99
N VAL A 63 20.18 9.14 4.37
CA VAL A 63 19.92 8.84 2.94
C VAL A 63 19.10 9.97 2.33
N HIS A 64 19.48 10.41 1.13
CA HIS A 64 18.72 11.38 0.33
C HIS A 64 18.12 10.69 -0.90
N LEU A 65 16.80 10.79 -1.02
CA LEU A 65 16.01 10.42 -2.18
C LEU A 65 15.75 11.69 -2.98
N ASN A 66 16.48 11.85 -4.08
CA ASN A 66 16.35 13.03 -4.93
C ASN A 66 15.06 12.96 -5.75
N ALA A 67 14.12 13.87 -5.47
CA ALA A 67 12.85 14.02 -6.17
C ALA A 67 12.79 15.29 -7.03
N ALA A 68 13.95 15.77 -7.51
CA ALA A 68 14.02 16.97 -8.34
C ALA A 68 13.21 16.80 -9.63
N VAL A 69 12.56 17.88 -10.04
CA VAL A 69 11.87 17.99 -11.32
C VAL A 69 12.37 19.22 -12.04
N ASP A 70 12.54 19.12 -13.36
CA ASP A 70 13.05 20.24 -14.16
C ASP A 70 12.09 21.44 -14.17
N LYS A 71 10.78 21.17 -14.08
CA LYS A 71 9.74 22.20 -14.14
C LYS A 71 8.43 21.71 -13.52
N GLU A 72 7.72 22.62 -12.86
CA GLU A 72 6.32 22.39 -12.49
C GLU A 72 5.38 22.60 -13.68
N ALA A 73 4.21 21.95 -13.66
CA ALA A 73 3.16 22.18 -14.65
C ALA A 73 2.52 23.57 -14.49
N CYS A 74 2.61 24.16 -13.30
CA CYS A 74 2.16 25.53 -13.04
C CYS A 74 2.99 26.54 -13.86
N PRO A 75 2.37 27.42 -14.67
CA PRO A 75 3.10 28.41 -15.47
C PRO A 75 3.98 29.36 -14.65
N LEU A 76 3.57 29.63 -13.40
CA LEU A 76 4.31 30.49 -12.46
C LEU A 76 5.36 29.71 -11.65
N ASN A 77 5.40 28.38 -11.78
CA ASN A 77 6.29 27.50 -11.02
C ASN A 77 6.13 27.63 -9.49
N LEU A 78 4.97 28.08 -9.01
CA LEU A 78 4.67 28.30 -7.59
C LEU A 78 3.94 27.11 -6.97
N ALA A 79 3.04 26.48 -7.73
CA ALA A 79 2.24 25.39 -7.23
C ALA A 79 2.95 24.05 -7.45
N PRO A 80 3.13 23.23 -6.39
CA PRO A 80 3.66 21.87 -6.52
C PRO A 80 2.73 21.00 -7.37
N THR A 81 3.25 20.41 -8.44
CA THR A 81 2.49 19.58 -9.39
C THR A 81 3.30 18.38 -9.87
N ALA A 82 4.38 18.64 -10.60
CA ALA A 82 5.32 17.62 -11.02
C ALA A 82 6.10 17.10 -9.81
N SER A 83 6.51 17.97 -8.89
CA SER A 83 7.25 17.56 -7.69
C SER A 83 6.46 16.64 -6.77
N THR A 84 5.17 16.89 -6.57
CA THR A 84 4.31 16.01 -5.76
C THR A 84 4.07 14.67 -6.45
N THR A 85 3.95 14.66 -7.78
CA THR A 85 3.84 13.43 -8.58
C THR A 85 5.13 12.61 -8.53
N ALA A 86 6.29 13.27 -8.63
CA ALA A 86 7.60 12.63 -8.52
C ALA A 86 7.79 12.02 -7.11
N ALA A 87 7.43 12.75 -6.07
CA ALA A 87 7.47 12.25 -4.70
C ALA A 87 6.55 11.04 -4.49
N LEU A 88 5.34 11.06 -5.05
CA LEU A 88 4.41 9.93 -5.00
C LEU A 88 4.99 8.70 -5.70
N ALA A 89 5.48 8.85 -6.94
CA ALA A 89 6.07 7.75 -7.70
C ALA A 89 7.32 7.18 -7.01
N LEU A 90 8.15 8.02 -6.40
CA LEU A 90 9.32 7.60 -5.64
C LEU A 90 8.93 6.87 -4.34
N GLY A 91 7.85 7.31 -3.69
CA GLY A 91 7.25 6.62 -2.56
C GLY A 91 6.74 5.22 -2.92
N ASP A 92 6.04 5.09 -4.05
CA ASP A 92 5.57 3.81 -4.57
C ASP A 92 6.75 2.88 -4.90
N ALA A 93 7.78 3.41 -5.57
CA ALA A 93 8.99 2.64 -5.88
C ALA A 93 9.69 2.13 -4.60
N LEU A 94 9.79 2.98 -3.57
CA LEU A 94 10.35 2.59 -2.29
C LEU A 94 9.51 1.49 -1.60
N ALA A 95 8.18 1.63 -1.61
CA ALA A 95 7.29 0.63 -1.04
C ALA A 95 7.42 -0.72 -1.76
N VAL A 96 7.41 -0.73 -3.09
CA VAL A 96 7.57 -1.95 -3.90
C VAL A 96 8.93 -2.59 -3.67
N ALA A 97 10.01 -1.80 -3.64
CA ALA A 97 11.34 -2.31 -3.35
C ALA A 97 11.43 -2.94 -1.94
N LEU A 98 10.76 -2.36 -0.95
CA LEU A 98 10.70 -2.92 0.41
C LEU A 98 9.87 -4.20 0.48
N LEU A 99 8.77 -4.30 -0.28
CA LEU A 99 7.96 -5.52 -0.38
C LEU A 99 8.80 -6.66 -0.98
N ASP A 100 9.50 -6.39 -2.08
CA ASP A 100 10.37 -7.36 -2.75
C ASP A 100 11.53 -7.80 -1.83
N ALA A 101 12.23 -6.86 -1.20
CA ALA A 101 13.33 -7.15 -0.27
C ALA A 101 12.89 -7.97 0.96
N ARG A 102 11.61 -7.85 1.37
CA ARG A 102 11.02 -8.66 2.46
C ARG A 102 10.44 -9.99 2.00
N GLY A 103 10.44 -10.28 0.69
CA GLY A 103 9.80 -11.47 0.13
C GLY A 103 8.29 -11.48 0.34
N PHE A 104 7.64 -10.32 0.36
CA PHE A 104 6.21 -10.19 0.62
C PHE A 104 5.40 -10.91 -0.47
N SER A 105 4.63 -11.92 -0.07
CA SER A 105 3.92 -12.79 -0.99
C SER A 105 2.47 -12.35 -1.24
N ALA A 106 1.84 -12.89 -2.29
CA ALA A 106 0.40 -12.73 -2.52
C ALA A 106 -0.42 -13.27 -1.34
N ASP A 107 0.08 -14.30 -0.67
CA ASP A 107 -0.51 -14.90 0.52
C ASP A 107 -0.49 -13.95 1.72
N ASP A 108 0.61 -13.23 1.92
CA ASP A 108 0.72 -12.18 2.95
C ASP A 108 -0.23 -11.01 2.67
N PHE A 109 -0.37 -10.63 1.39
CA PHE A 109 -1.34 -9.64 0.96
C PHE A 109 -2.76 -10.06 1.32
N ALA A 110 -3.11 -11.31 1.01
CA ALA A 110 -4.43 -11.87 1.22
C ALA A 110 -4.80 -11.90 2.72
N ARG A 111 -3.84 -12.26 3.59
CA ARG A 111 -4.01 -12.28 5.05
C ARG A 111 -4.15 -10.90 5.68
N THR A 112 -3.45 -9.90 5.15
CA THR A 112 -3.48 -8.53 5.68
C THR A 112 -4.67 -7.71 5.14
N HIS A 113 -5.27 -8.14 4.02
CA HIS A 113 -6.40 -7.46 3.38
C HIS A 113 -7.55 -8.41 3.02
N PRO A 114 -8.08 -9.22 3.96
CA PRO A 114 -9.00 -10.33 3.66
C PRO A 114 -10.38 -9.85 3.15
N GLY A 115 -10.81 -8.65 3.56
CA GLY A 115 -12.10 -8.08 3.18
C GLY A 115 -12.14 -7.41 1.80
N GLY A 116 -10.98 -7.20 1.17
CA GLY A 116 -10.89 -6.57 -0.14
C GLY A 116 -11.20 -7.54 -1.29
N SER A 117 -11.57 -7.00 -2.46
CA SER A 117 -11.84 -7.80 -3.66
C SER A 117 -10.65 -8.68 -4.06
N LEU A 118 -9.43 -8.17 -3.93
CA LEU A 118 -8.20 -8.91 -4.23
C LEU A 118 -7.89 -9.98 -3.18
N GLY A 119 -8.02 -9.66 -1.89
CA GLY A 119 -7.81 -10.62 -0.80
C GLY A 119 -8.81 -11.77 -0.89
N ARG A 120 -10.08 -11.47 -1.17
CA ARG A 120 -11.11 -12.49 -1.42
C ARG A 120 -10.76 -13.36 -2.63
N ARG A 121 -10.25 -12.79 -3.72
CA ARG A 121 -9.81 -13.57 -4.91
C ARG A 121 -8.65 -14.52 -4.58
N LEU A 122 -7.78 -14.14 -3.66
CA LEU A 122 -6.61 -14.93 -3.27
C LEU A 122 -6.93 -16.00 -2.22
N LEU A 123 -7.94 -15.78 -1.37
CA LEU A 123 -8.31 -16.71 -0.28
C LEU A 123 -9.46 -17.67 -0.64
N VAL A 124 -10.33 -17.33 -1.60
CA VAL A 124 -11.49 -18.15 -1.94
C VAL A 124 -11.10 -19.23 -2.94
N HIS A 125 -11.19 -20.49 -2.51
CA HIS A 125 -11.03 -21.65 -3.38
C HIS A 125 -12.36 -22.07 -4.01
N VAL A 126 -12.29 -22.84 -5.11
CA VAL A 126 -13.46 -23.41 -5.78
C VAL A 126 -14.35 -24.19 -4.80
N ARG A 127 -13.75 -24.99 -3.91
CA ARG A 127 -14.49 -25.74 -2.88
C ARG A 127 -15.29 -24.86 -1.91
N ASP A 128 -14.89 -23.60 -1.73
CA ASP A 128 -15.54 -22.67 -0.80
C ASP A 128 -16.79 -22.04 -1.43
N VAL A 129 -16.98 -22.19 -2.74
CA VAL A 129 -18.16 -21.72 -3.50
C VAL A 129 -18.97 -22.85 -4.13
N MET A 130 -18.44 -24.08 -4.19
CA MET A 130 -19.17 -25.24 -4.69
C MET A 130 -20.24 -25.68 -3.68
N HIS A 131 -21.44 -25.98 -4.18
CA HIS A 131 -22.46 -26.67 -3.38
C HIS A 131 -22.01 -28.11 -3.05
N SER A 132 -22.37 -28.58 -1.85
CA SER A 132 -22.07 -29.93 -1.35
C SER A 132 -23.27 -30.57 -0.65
N GLY A 133 -23.32 -31.90 -0.60
CA GLY A 133 -24.37 -32.64 0.14
C GLY A 133 -25.76 -32.42 -0.44
N GLU A 134 -26.75 -32.19 0.42
CA GLU A 134 -28.15 -31.95 0.03
C GLU A 134 -28.36 -30.68 -0.83
N ALA A 135 -27.40 -29.76 -0.83
CA ALA A 135 -27.44 -28.56 -1.68
C ALA A 135 -26.96 -28.83 -3.12
N LEU A 136 -26.40 -30.02 -3.38
CA LEU A 136 -25.95 -30.45 -4.71
C LEU A 136 -27.19 -30.91 -5.50
N PRO A 137 -27.54 -30.26 -6.62
CA PRO A 137 -28.69 -30.67 -7.42
C PRO A 137 -28.40 -32.04 -8.04
N SER A 138 -29.13 -33.05 -7.57
CA SER A 138 -29.09 -34.41 -8.11
C SER A 138 -30.45 -34.77 -8.70
N ILE A 139 -30.45 -35.61 -9.74
CA ILE A 139 -31.67 -36.11 -10.36
C ILE A 139 -31.49 -37.58 -10.74
N GLY A 140 -32.54 -38.38 -10.59
CA GLY A 140 -32.51 -39.79 -10.98
C GLY A 140 -32.36 -39.97 -12.49
N LEU A 141 -31.72 -41.08 -12.90
CA LEU A 141 -31.46 -41.40 -14.30
C LEU A 141 -32.72 -41.47 -15.17
N ASP A 142 -33.85 -41.83 -14.57
CA ASP A 142 -35.15 -41.97 -15.26
C ASP A 142 -35.94 -40.66 -15.33
N ALA A 143 -35.38 -39.55 -14.85
CA ALA A 143 -36.10 -38.29 -14.82
C ALA A 143 -36.25 -37.65 -16.21
N PRO A 144 -37.41 -37.04 -16.50
CA PRO A 144 -37.61 -36.37 -17.78
C PRO A 144 -36.67 -35.16 -17.91
N LEU A 145 -36.16 -34.93 -19.13
CA LEU A 145 -35.22 -33.83 -19.44
C LEU A 145 -35.68 -32.46 -18.92
N LYS A 146 -36.99 -32.20 -18.95
CA LYS A 146 -37.59 -30.98 -18.40
C LYS A 146 -37.33 -30.81 -16.91
N ALA A 147 -37.38 -31.89 -16.13
CA ALA A 147 -37.09 -31.87 -14.70
C ALA A 147 -35.61 -31.63 -14.44
N ALA A 148 -34.72 -32.25 -15.24
CA ALA A 148 -33.28 -31.98 -15.17
C ALA A 148 -32.99 -30.48 -15.40
N LEU A 149 -33.52 -29.91 -16.48
CA LEU A 149 -33.30 -28.49 -16.82
C LEU A 149 -33.89 -27.50 -15.79
N LEU A 150 -34.95 -27.87 -15.07
CA LEU A 150 -35.57 -27.03 -14.05
C LEU A 150 -34.90 -27.16 -12.68
N GLY A 151 -34.45 -28.36 -12.30
CA GLY A 151 -33.60 -28.56 -11.11
C GLY A 151 -32.29 -27.78 -11.18
N ASN A 152 -31.84 -27.46 -12.40
CA ASN A 152 -30.60 -26.72 -12.69
C ASN A 152 -30.69 -25.18 -12.53
N ARG A 153 -31.83 -24.61 -12.10
CA ARG A 153 -32.03 -23.14 -12.01
C ARG A 153 -31.78 -22.53 -10.63
N THR A 154 -31.17 -23.24 -9.70
CA THR A 154 -30.63 -22.61 -8.49
C THR A 154 -29.41 -21.78 -8.90
N ARG A 155 -29.42 -20.50 -8.50
CA ARG A 155 -28.48 -19.46 -8.94
C ARG A 155 -27.02 -19.89 -8.68
N GLU A 156 -26.21 -19.73 -9.73
CA GLU A 156 -24.74 -19.68 -9.73
C GLU A 156 -23.98 -20.97 -9.33
N GLY A 157 -23.61 -21.74 -10.35
CA GLY A 157 -22.28 -22.35 -10.46
C GLY A 157 -22.00 -23.66 -9.72
N SER A 158 -21.79 -24.73 -10.51
CA SER A 158 -20.97 -25.94 -10.26
C SER A 158 -21.72 -27.26 -10.06
N TRP A 159 -21.13 -28.32 -10.61
CA TRP A 159 -21.71 -29.65 -10.86
C TRP A 159 -20.97 -30.73 -10.06
N ALA A 160 -21.67 -31.80 -9.68
CA ALA A 160 -21.09 -33.12 -9.51
C ALA A 160 -22.03 -34.13 -10.17
N VAL A 161 -21.52 -34.93 -11.10
CA VAL A 161 -22.24 -36.09 -11.65
C VAL A 161 -21.90 -37.26 -10.75
N ASP A 162 -22.87 -37.68 -9.93
CA ASP A 162 -22.72 -38.89 -9.14
C ASP A 162 -22.73 -40.11 -10.08
N ARG A 163 -21.83 -41.07 -9.82
CA ARG A 163 -21.68 -42.27 -10.65
C ARG A 163 -22.65 -43.37 -10.24
#